data_AF-A0A7C6P477-F1
#
_entry.id   AF-A0A7C6P477-F1
#
_cell.length_a   1.000
_cell.length_b   1.000
_cell.length_c   1.000
_cell.angle_alpha   90.00
_cell.angle_beta   90.00
_cell.angle_gamma   90.00
#
_symmetry.space_group_name_H-M   'P 1'
#
loop_
_entity.id
_entity.type
_entity.pdbx_description
1 polymer ?
#
loop_
_entity_poly.entity_id
_entity_poly.type
_entity_poly.pdbx_seq_one_letter_code
_entity_poly.pdbx_strand_id
1 'polypeptide(L)'
;IRSGDTLYNIGQRYNVSVEALLRANPGIDPNNLQIGQIICIPRQMPPGPPPCRNGFYYVVRRGDTFYSIGRKYNVSVEALMKANPGVDPNNLQIGQIICVPIAKPLSEEEDK
;
A
#
# COMPACT_ATOMS: atom_id res chain seq x y z
N ILE A 1 -11.36 10.87 -24.11
CA ILE A 1 -10.95 12.26 -24.41
C ILE A 1 -12.16 13.04 -24.93
N ARG A 2 -12.39 14.24 -24.43
CA ARG A 2 -13.40 15.21 -24.87
C ARG A 2 -12.72 16.49 -25.40
N SER A 3 -13.49 17.37 -26.03
CA SER A 3 -12.99 18.69 -26.43
C SER A 3 -12.38 19.42 -25.23
N GLY A 4 -11.16 19.94 -25.40
CA GLY A 4 -10.43 20.66 -24.35
C GLY A 4 -9.74 19.79 -23.29
N ASP A 5 -9.85 18.45 -23.37
CA ASP A 5 -9.06 17.58 -22.51
C ASP A 5 -7.57 17.65 -22.88
N THR A 6 -6.71 17.65 -21.88
CA THR A 6 -5.26 17.43 -21.99
C THR A 6 -4.88 16.31 -21.02
N LEU A 7 -3.75 15.64 -21.21
CA LEU A 7 -3.30 14.66 -20.21
C LEU A 7 -3.08 15.31 -18.83
N TYR A 8 -2.73 16.60 -18.80
CA TYR A 8 -2.58 17.36 -17.57
C TYR A 8 -3.91 17.50 -16.80
N ASN A 9 -4.97 18.00 -17.44
CA ASN A 9 -6.24 18.22 -16.74
C ASN A 9 -6.96 16.89 -16.41
N ILE A 10 -6.77 15.85 -17.23
CA ILE A 10 -7.21 14.50 -16.92
C ILE A 10 -6.46 13.99 -15.69
N GLY A 11 -5.15 14.17 -15.63
CA GLY A 11 -4.32 13.79 -14.49
C GLY A 11 -4.80 14.42 -13.19
N GLN A 12 -5.06 15.73 -13.21
CA GLN A 12 -5.64 16.45 -12.07
C GLN A 12 -7.00 15.88 -11.67
N ARG A 13 -7.91 15.64 -12.63
CA ARG A 13 -9.26 15.11 -12.36
C ARG A 13 -9.25 13.74 -11.68
N TYR A 14 -8.29 12.88 -12.04
CA TYR A 14 -8.22 11.50 -11.54
C TYR A 14 -7.11 11.29 -10.50
N ASN A 15 -6.44 12.36 -10.06
CA ASN A 15 -5.31 12.32 -9.13
C ASN A 15 -4.20 11.35 -9.58
N VAL A 16 -3.80 11.46 -10.85
CA VAL A 16 -2.72 10.69 -11.47
C VAL A 16 -1.76 11.61 -12.20
N SER A 17 -0.46 11.28 -12.21
CA SER A 17 0.51 12.08 -12.96
C SER A 17 0.37 11.86 -14.47
N VAL A 18 0.76 12.86 -15.26
CA VAL A 18 0.86 12.73 -16.72
C VAL A 18 1.76 11.55 -17.09
N GLU A 19 2.87 11.37 -16.38
CA GLU A 19 3.77 10.23 -16.57
C GLU A 19 3.08 8.88 -16.34
N ALA A 20 2.25 8.76 -15.30
CA ALA A 20 1.48 7.54 -15.08
C ALA A 20 0.47 7.31 -16.21
N LEU A 21 -0.18 8.37 -16.72
CA LEU A 21 -1.08 8.27 -17.87
C LEU A 21 -0.35 7.83 -19.14
N LEU A 22 0.83 8.37 -19.44
CA LEU A 22 1.63 7.96 -20.60
C LEU A 22 2.05 6.48 -20.51
N ARG A 23 2.54 6.04 -19.33
CA ARG A 23 2.91 4.63 -19.12
C ARG A 23 1.73 3.67 -19.23
N ALA A 24 0.54 4.10 -18.80
CA ALA A 24 -0.68 3.29 -18.89
C ALA A 24 -1.27 3.23 -20.31
N ASN A 25 -0.83 4.11 -21.21
CA ASN A 25 -1.33 4.23 -22.58
C ASN A 25 -0.16 4.22 -23.59
N PRO A 26 0.53 3.08 -23.78
CA PRO A 26 1.63 3.00 -24.73
C PRO A 26 1.18 3.44 -26.14
N GLY A 27 1.96 4.33 -26.77
CA GLY A 27 1.68 4.84 -28.10
C GLY A 27 0.69 6.02 -28.16
N ILE A 28 0.24 6.55 -27.01
CA ILE A 28 -0.49 7.82 -26.99
C ILE A 28 0.43 8.98 -27.36
N ASP A 29 -0.03 9.87 -28.25
CA ASP A 29 0.64 11.15 -28.51
C ASP A 29 -0.03 12.25 -27.66
N PRO A 30 0.67 12.79 -26.65
CA PRO A 30 0.11 13.84 -25.77
C PRO A 30 -0.18 15.15 -26.50
N ASN A 31 0.44 15.39 -27.66
CA ASN A 31 0.24 16.60 -28.45
C ASN A 31 -0.87 16.45 -29.50
N ASN A 32 -1.42 15.25 -29.67
CA ASN A 32 -2.41 14.96 -30.71
C ASN A 32 -3.55 14.06 -30.22
N LEU A 33 -4.14 14.42 -29.06
CA LEU A 33 -5.29 13.70 -28.51
C LEU A 33 -6.54 13.88 -29.37
N GLN A 34 -7.19 12.77 -29.73
CA GLN A 34 -8.39 12.78 -30.56
C GLN A 34 -9.66 12.76 -29.70
N ILE A 35 -10.66 13.58 -30.04
CA ILE A 35 -11.97 13.53 -29.38
C ILE A 35 -12.56 12.13 -29.59
N GLY A 36 -13.09 11.54 -28.51
CA GLY A 36 -13.59 10.16 -28.52
C GLY A 36 -12.53 9.09 -28.27
N GLN A 37 -11.23 9.44 -28.29
CA GLN A 37 -10.16 8.51 -27.95
C GLN A 37 -10.37 7.97 -26.52
N ILE A 38 -10.30 6.65 -26.39
CA ILE A 38 -10.38 5.95 -25.10
C ILE A 38 -8.95 5.80 -24.59
N ILE A 39 -8.75 6.14 -23.32
CA ILE A 39 -7.48 5.97 -22.62
C ILE A 39 -7.72 5.24 -21.31
N CYS A 40 -6.75 4.44 -20.90
CA CYS A 40 -6.67 3.83 -19.59
C CYS A 40 -6.27 4.89 -18.55
N ILE A 41 -7.07 5.04 -17.49
CA ILE A 41 -6.67 5.81 -16.32
C ILE A 41 -6.06 4.83 -15.32
N PRO A 42 -4.76 4.91 -15.01
CA PRO A 42 -4.15 4.02 -14.04
C PRO A 42 -4.75 4.32 -12.67
N ARG A 43 -5.37 3.32 -12.04
CA ARG A 43 -5.70 3.46 -10.63
C ARG A 43 -4.43 3.23 -9.84
N GLN A 44 -4.09 4.15 -8.95
CA GLN A 44 -3.12 3.83 -7.90
C GLN A 44 -3.77 2.71 -7.08
N MET A 45 -3.34 1.47 -7.30
CA MET A 45 -3.59 0.45 -6.30
C MET A 45 -2.90 0.95 -5.03
N PRO A 46 -3.58 0.94 -3.88
CA PRO A 46 -2.89 1.07 -2.61
C PRO A 46 -1.66 0.14 -2.66
N PRO A 47 -0.52 0.54 -2.07
CA PRO A 47 0.60 -0.37 -1.92
C PRO A 47 0.05 -1.72 -1.47
N GLY A 48 0.40 -2.79 -2.20
CA GLY A 48 0.05 -4.13 -1.77
C GLY A 48 0.48 -4.32 -0.31
N PRO A 49 -0.17 -5.22 0.44
CA PRO A 49 0.17 -5.41 1.84
C PRO A 49 1.68 -5.66 1.97
N PRO A 50 2.34 -5.12 3.01
CA PRO A 50 3.79 -5.26 3.16
C PRO A 50 4.20 -6.74 3.10
N PRO A 51 5.40 -7.08 2.63
CA PRO A 51 5.85 -8.47 2.64
C PRO A 51 5.78 -9.03 4.06
N CYS A 52 5.02 -10.10 4.27
CA CYS A 52 4.91 -10.73 5.58
C CYS A 52 5.68 -12.05 5.61
N ARG A 53 6.99 -11.96 5.78
CA ARG A 53 7.86 -13.12 5.90
C ARG A 53 7.74 -13.68 7.32
N ASN A 54 7.43 -14.96 7.45
CA ASN A 54 7.27 -15.67 8.74
C ASN A 54 6.21 -15.06 9.66
N GLY A 55 5.03 -14.77 9.10
CA GLY A 55 3.92 -14.19 9.83
C GLY A 55 2.59 -14.44 9.14
N PHE A 56 1.57 -13.69 9.56
CA PHE A 56 0.29 -13.63 8.88
C PHE A 56 -0.19 -12.18 8.75
N TYR A 57 -1.07 -11.95 7.80
CA TYR A 57 -1.69 -10.64 7.61
C TYR A 57 -2.78 -10.39 8.63
N TYR A 58 -2.74 -9.21 9.25
CA TYR A 58 -3.76 -8.73 10.17
C TYR A 58 -4.36 -7.42 9.66
N VAL A 59 -5.69 -7.36 9.63
CA VAL A 59 -6.45 -6.14 9.29
C VAL A 59 -6.75 -5.39 10.58
N VAL A 60 -6.18 -4.19 10.70
CA VAL A 60 -6.36 -3.29 11.84
C VAL A 60 -7.85 -2.98 12.02
N ARG A 61 -8.34 -3.17 13.25
CA ARG A 61 -9.71 -2.90 13.67
C ARG A 61 -9.78 -1.63 14.50
N ARG A 62 -11.00 -1.14 14.70
CA ARG A 62 -11.25 0.03 15.55
C ARG A 62 -10.69 -0.22 16.96
N GLY A 63 -9.82 0.68 17.41
CA GLY A 63 -9.22 0.63 18.74
C GLY A 63 -7.97 -0.23 18.84
N ASP A 64 -7.50 -0.84 17.75
CA ASP A 64 -6.24 -1.55 17.74
C ASP A 64 -5.04 -0.60 17.89
N THR A 65 -4.04 -1.06 18.63
CA THR A 65 -2.70 -0.47 18.72
C THR A 65 -1.68 -1.60 18.53
N PHE A 66 -0.42 -1.29 18.21
CA PHE A 66 0.61 -2.33 18.21
C PHE A 66 0.75 -3.00 19.58
N TYR A 67 0.49 -2.30 20.68
CA TYR A 67 0.47 -2.90 22.00
C TYR A 67 -0.65 -3.95 22.16
N SER A 68 -1.89 -3.61 21.80
CA SER A 68 -3.02 -4.55 21.94
C SER A 68 -2.90 -5.75 21.00
N ILE A 69 -2.42 -5.52 19.78
CA ILE A 69 -2.14 -6.58 18.79
C ILE A 69 -1.00 -7.48 19.30
N GLY A 70 0.10 -6.89 19.74
CA GLY A 70 1.25 -7.62 20.26
C GLY A 70 0.88 -8.50 21.45
N ARG A 71 0.14 -7.96 22.41
CA ARG A 71 -0.37 -8.73 23.57
C ARG A 71 -1.27 -9.89 23.13
N LYS A 72 -2.13 -9.68 22.14
CA LYS A 72 -3.05 -10.71 21.63
C LYS A 72 -2.34 -11.88 20.97
N TYR A 73 -1.24 -11.61 20.25
CA TYR A 73 -0.52 -12.61 19.47
C TYR A 73 0.82 -13.03 20.09
N ASN A 74 1.10 -12.58 21.32
CA ASN A 74 2.37 -12.82 22.01
C ASN A 74 3.60 -12.37 21.19
N VAL A 75 3.53 -11.16 20.64
CA VAL A 75 4.58 -10.52 19.84
C VAL A 75 4.94 -9.18 20.48
N SER A 76 6.23 -8.85 20.55
CA SER A 76 6.66 -7.54 21.05
C SER A 76 6.26 -6.42 20.08
N VAL A 77 6.01 -5.21 20.61
CA VAL A 77 5.77 -4.02 19.77
C VAL A 77 6.95 -3.78 18.83
N GLU A 78 8.18 -4.00 19.31
CA GLU A 78 9.39 -3.89 18.49
C GLU A 78 9.39 -4.86 17.30
N ALA A 79 9.00 -6.12 17.50
CA ALA A 79 8.90 -7.09 16.42
C ALA A 79 7.81 -6.71 15.40
N LEU A 80 6.68 -6.14 15.85
CA LEU A 80 5.67 -5.58 14.96
C LEU A 80 6.20 -4.39 14.15
N MET A 81 6.91 -3.46 14.77
CA MET A 81 7.51 -2.32 14.06
C MET A 81 8.54 -2.78 13.02
N LYS A 82 9.39 -3.74 13.38
CA LYS A 82 10.41 -4.31 12.48
C LYS A 82 9.78 -5.05 11.29
N ALA A 83 8.67 -5.77 11.52
CA ALA A 83 7.94 -6.48 10.46
C ALA A 83 7.16 -5.54 9.53
N ASN A 84 6.92 -4.29 9.93
CA ASN A 84 6.10 -3.33 9.20
C ASN A 84 6.84 -2.01 8.94
N PRO A 85 7.95 -2.02 8.18
CA PRO A 85 8.67 -0.81 7.84
C PRO A 85 7.74 0.18 7.10
N GLY A 86 7.73 1.43 7.55
CA GLY A 86 6.88 2.48 6.98
C GLY A 86 5.46 2.56 7.56
N VAL A 87 5.10 1.70 8.51
CA VAL A 87 3.86 1.85 9.29
C VAL A 87 4.14 2.67 10.54
N ASP A 88 3.38 3.74 10.74
CA ASP A 88 3.41 4.52 11.97
C ASP A 88 2.67 3.77 13.10
N PRO A 89 3.38 3.34 14.16
CA PRO A 89 2.76 2.59 15.27
C PRO A 89 1.72 3.39 16.06
N ASN A 90 1.77 4.73 15.98
CA ASN A 90 0.86 5.63 16.68
C ASN A 90 -0.35 6.05 15.84
N ASN A 91 -0.41 5.66 14.56
CA ASN A 91 -1.45 6.10 13.63
C ASN A 91 -1.96 4.95 12.74
N LEU A 92 -2.31 3.83 13.36
CA LEU A 92 -2.89 2.69 12.65
C LEU A 92 -4.28 3.04 12.10
N GLN A 93 -4.47 2.83 10.80
CA GLN A 93 -5.74 3.10 10.14
C GLN A 93 -6.65 1.87 10.17
N ILE A 94 -7.94 2.05 10.42
CA ILE A 94 -8.91 0.95 10.30
C ILE A 94 -8.87 0.41 8.86
N GLY A 95 -8.77 -0.92 8.73
CA GLY A 95 -8.64 -1.58 7.44
C GLY A 95 -7.21 -1.67 6.91
N GLN A 96 -6.24 -1.03 7.57
CA GLN A 96 -4.83 -1.19 7.23
C GLN A 96 -4.39 -2.63 7.44
N ILE A 97 -3.66 -3.18 6.46
CA ILE A 97 -3.08 -4.52 6.56
C ILE A 97 -1.65 -4.39 7.09
N ILE A 98 -1.35 -5.10 8.16
CA ILE A 98 -0.01 -5.24 8.72
C ILE A 98 0.41 -6.71 8.74
N CYS A 99 1.71 -6.95 8.80
CA CYS A 99 2.28 -8.25 9.11
C CYS A 99 2.38 -8.45 10.63
N VAL A 100 1.86 -9.55 11.13
CA VAL A 100 2.11 -9.99 12.51
C VAL A 100 3.05 -11.20 12.42
N PRO A 101 4.33 -11.07 12.85
CA PRO A 101 5.27 -12.17 12.79
C PRO A 101 4.84 -13.26 13.79
N ILE A 102 5.04 -14.52 13.43
CA ILE A 102 4.85 -15.62 14.38
C ILE A 102 6.07 -15.60 15.30
N ALA A 103 5.86 -15.50 16.60
CA ALA A 103 6.94 -15.65 17.56
C ALA A 103 7.59 -17.02 17.35
N LYS A 104 8.88 -17.06 17.03
CA LYS A 104 9.66 -18.29 17.15
C LYS A 104 9.49 -18.75 18.61
N PRO A 105 9.05 -19.98 18.91
CA PRO A 105 8.90 -20.43 20.28
C PRO A 105 10.22 -20.21 21.03
N LEU A 106 10.15 -19.77 22.30
CA LEU A 106 11.27 -19.39 23.16
C LEU A 106 12.21 -20.57 23.53
N SER A 107 12.33 -21.59 22.69
CA SER A 107 13.10 -22.82 22.96
C SER A 107 14.24 -23.07 21.98
N GLU A 108 14.62 -22.10 21.17
CA GLU A 108 15.85 -22.17 20.37
C GLU A 108 16.71 -20.95 20.69
N GLU A 109 17.18 -20.89 21.95
CA GLU A 109 18.52 -20.34 22.18
C GLU A 109 19.47 -21.34 21.53
N GLU A 110 20.03 -20.96 20.39
CA GLU A 110 21.15 -21.66 19.78
C GLU A 110 22.32 -21.58 20.77
N ASP A 111 22.51 -22.68 21.50
CA ASP A 111 23.78 -22.97 22.17
C ASP A 111 24.91 -22.79 21.15
N LYS A 112 25.88 -21.99 21.56
CA LYS A 112 27.03 -21.51 20.77
C LYS A 112 27.98 -22.62 20.35
#